data_AF-A0AA97CQE5-F1
#
_entry.id   AF-A0AA97CQE5-F1
#
_cell.length_a   1.000
_cell.length_b   1.000
_cell.length_c   1.000
_cell.angle_alpha   90.00
_cell.angle_beta   90.00
_cell.angle_gamma   90.00
#
_symmetry.space_group_name_H-M   'P 1'
#
loop_
_entity.id
_entity.type
_entity.pdbx_description
1 polymer ?
#
loop_
_entity_poly.entity_id
_entity_poly.type
_entity_poly.pdbx_seq_one_letter_code
_entity_poly.pdbx_strand_id
1 'polypeptide(L)'
;MTDELLILLEQQHAHLQSLQIVMKNEELLLGYQRVPPSPFQETTEQKRFLVAAIGHGETQRLQLESQAEITAPYEGNTELASVWEAIKVLTTSLKELNYRNHQMLQLHIELNAQRLNFVKKHNNQSTYGADGLESKRPVLGKKISI
;
A
#
# COMPACT_ATOMS: atom_id res chain seq x y z
N MET A 1 31.58 -16.44 11.00
CA MET A 1 31.41 -15.10 11.58
C MET A 1 31.20 -14.06 10.47
N THR A 2 32.21 -13.67 9.68
CA THR A 2 32.01 -12.71 8.57
C THR A 2 31.21 -13.28 7.40
N ASP A 3 31.41 -14.55 7.05
CA ASP A 3 30.62 -15.23 6.00
C ASP A 3 29.14 -15.38 6.36
N GLU A 4 28.82 -15.66 7.63
CA GLU A 4 27.44 -15.81 8.10
C GLU A 4 26.68 -14.48 8.03
N LEU A 5 27.36 -13.37 8.35
CA LEU A 5 26.82 -12.03 8.20
C LEU A 5 26.60 -11.66 6.73
N LEU A 6 27.52 -12.06 5.85
CA LEU A 6 27.40 -11.81 4.41
C LEU A 6 26.20 -12.56 3.82
N ILE A 7 26.04 -13.85 4.13
CA ILE A 7 24.89 -14.65 3.70
C ILE A 7 23.58 -14.04 4.20
N LEU A 8 23.55 -13.57 5.45
CA LEU A 8 22.36 -12.92 6.02
C LEU A 8 22.01 -11.61 5.30
N LEU A 9 23.02 -10.78 5.00
CA LEU A 9 22.82 -9.54 4.24
C LEU A 9 22.35 -9.81 2.81
N GLU A 10 22.90 -10.81 2.13
CA GLU A 10 22.43 -11.22 0.80
C GLU A 10 20.97 -11.71 0.83
N GLN A 11 20.60 -12.48 1.85
CA GLN A 11 19.21 -12.91 2.05
C GLN A 11 18.28 -11.72 2.29
N GLN A 12 18.68 -10.76 3.15
CA GLN A 12 17.93 -9.52 3.36
C GLN A 12 17.79 -8.72 2.05
N HIS A 13 18.85 -8.62 1.26
CA HIS A 13 18.82 -7.95 -0.04
C HIS A 13 17.83 -8.62 -1.00
N ALA A 14 17.84 -9.96 -1.09
CA ALA A 14 16.90 -10.71 -1.92
C ALA A 14 15.44 -10.54 -1.45
N HIS A 15 15.20 -10.50 -0.14
CA HIS A 15 13.88 -10.19 0.41
C HIS A 15 13.41 -8.77 0.09
N LEU A 16 14.32 -7.79 0.15
CA LEU A 16 14.04 -6.41 -0.23
C LEU A 16 13.72 -6.28 -1.73
N GLN A 17 14.46 -6.96 -2.61
CA GLN A 17 14.15 -7.02 -4.04
C GLN A 17 12.77 -7.64 -4.29
N SER A 18 12.44 -8.72 -3.60
CA SER A 18 11.12 -9.35 -3.67
C SER A 18 10.02 -8.40 -3.20
N LEU A 19 10.26 -7.66 -2.11
CA LEU A 19 9.34 -6.65 -1.60
C LEU A 19 9.10 -5.52 -2.61
N GLN A 20 10.14 -5.12 -3.36
CA GLN A 20 10.00 -4.12 -4.41
C GLN A 20 9.05 -4.56 -5.52
N ILE A 21 9.11 -5.83 -5.92
CA ILE A 21 8.21 -6.41 -6.92
C ILE A 21 6.77 -6.41 -6.41
N VAL A 22 6.56 -6.87 -5.16
CA VAL A 22 5.24 -6.90 -4.52
C VAL A 22 4.65 -5.49 -4.41
N MET A 23 5.46 -4.49 -4.05
CA MET A 23 5.00 -3.10 -3.93
C MET A 23 4.69 -2.44 -5.28
N LYS A 24 5.41 -2.79 -6.35
CA LYS A 24 5.05 -2.38 -7.72
C LYS A 24 3.75 -3.02 -8.18
N ASN A 25 3.54 -4.30 -7.85
CA ASN A 25 2.26 -4.96 -8.12
C ASN A 25 1.12 -4.28 -7.33
N GLU A 26 1.34 -3.91 -6.08
CA GLU A 26 0.40 -3.13 -5.28
C GLU A 26 0.06 -1.78 -5.94
N GLU A 27 1.06 -1.04 -6.45
CA GLU A 27 0.85 0.22 -7.19
C GLU A 27 -0.03 0.00 -8.44
N LEU A 28 0.24 -1.05 -9.22
CA LEU A 28 -0.56 -1.40 -10.39
C LEU A 28 -2.01 -1.75 -10.00
N LEU A 29 -2.20 -2.51 -8.93
CA LEU A 29 -3.53 -2.87 -8.42
C LEU A 29 -4.31 -1.65 -7.91
N LEU A 30 -3.62 -0.66 -7.34
CA LEU A 30 -4.21 0.62 -6.93
C LEU A 30 -4.51 1.54 -8.12
N GLY A 31 -3.85 1.33 -9.26
CA GLY A 31 -4.09 2.08 -10.50
C GLY A 31 -5.42 1.76 -11.18
N TYR A 32 -6.07 0.64 -10.84
CA TYR A 32 -7.39 0.32 -11.39
C TYR A 32 -8.49 1.24 -10.84
N GLN A 33 -9.51 1.51 -11.67
CA GLN A 33 -10.66 2.35 -11.29
C GLN A 33 -11.44 1.80 -10.08
N ARG A 34 -11.37 0.49 -9.86
CA ARG A 34 -11.84 -0.18 -8.64
C ARG A 34 -10.76 -1.17 -8.22
N VAL A 35 -10.27 -1.03 -6.99
CA VAL A 35 -9.24 -1.93 -6.45
C VAL A 35 -9.82 -3.35 -6.34
N PRO A 36 -9.24 -4.35 -7.02
CA PRO A 36 -9.72 -5.73 -6.99
C PRO A 36 -9.40 -6.37 -5.63
N PRO A 37 -10.40 -6.83 -4.85
CA PRO A 37 -10.21 -7.18 -3.45
C PRO A 37 -9.33 -8.42 -3.23
N SER A 38 -9.52 -9.51 -3.98
CA SER A 38 -8.74 -10.75 -3.81
C SER A 38 -7.24 -10.58 -4.14
N PRO A 39 -6.85 -10.13 -5.35
CA PRO A 39 -5.42 -9.97 -5.66
C PRO A 39 -4.74 -8.88 -4.82
N PHE A 40 -5.48 -7.86 -4.39
CA PHE A 40 -4.95 -6.84 -3.47
C PHE A 40 -4.69 -7.41 -2.07
N GLN A 41 -5.58 -8.25 -1.54
CA GLN A 41 -5.38 -8.93 -0.26
C GLN A 41 -4.18 -9.89 -0.32
N GLU A 42 -4.07 -10.70 -1.36
CA GLU A 42 -2.93 -11.61 -1.56
C GLU A 42 -1.60 -10.85 -1.60
N THR A 43 -1.54 -9.75 -2.37
CA THR A 43 -0.35 -8.88 -2.46
C THR A 43 -0.03 -8.23 -1.10
N THR A 44 -1.05 -7.84 -0.33
CA THR A 44 -0.89 -7.26 1.01
C THR A 44 -0.33 -8.28 2.02
N GLU A 45 -0.80 -9.52 1.98
CA GLU A 45 -0.30 -10.58 2.84
C GLU A 45 1.14 -10.97 2.49
N GLN A 46 1.49 -11.04 1.19
CA GLN A 46 2.87 -11.21 0.74
C GLN A 46 3.79 -10.10 1.25
N LYS A 47 3.34 -8.83 1.16
CA LYS A 47 4.06 -7.67 1.69
C LYS A 47 4.28 -7.81 3.21
N ARG A 48 3.25 -8.20 3.96
CA ARG A 48 3.36 -8.45 5.41
C ARG A 48 4.37 -9.52 5.75
N PHE A 49 4.32 -10.65 5.06
CA PHE A 49 5.28 -11.75 5.25
C PHE A 49 6.72 -11.29 5.00
N LEU A 50 6.96 -10.59 3.89
CA LEU A 50 8.30 -10.09 3.55
C LEU A 50 8.81 -9.06 4.56
N VAL A 51 7.97 -8.14 5.02
CA VAL A 51 8.34 -7.16 6.05
C VAL A 51 8.67 -7.85 7.37
N ALA A 52 7.92 -8.87 7.77
CA ALA A 52 8.22 -9.67 8.96
C ALA A 52 9.56 -10.41 8.82
N ALA A 53 9.82 -11.02 7.66
CA ALA A 53 11.09 -11.69 7.37
C ALA A 53 12.29 -10.71 7.42
N ILE A 54 12.15 -9.52 6.82
CA ILE A 54 13.16 -8.47 6.88
C ILE A 54 13.42 -8.02 8.32
N GLY A 55 12.36 -7.82 9.11
CA GLY A 55 12.48 -7.44 10.53
C GLY A 55 13.17 -8.52 11.38
N HIS A 56 12.91 -9.80 11.10
CA HIS A 56 13.62 -10.90 11.75
C HIS A 56 15.11 -10.90 11.35
N GLY A 57 15.41 -10.78 10.06
CA GLY A 57 16.78 -10.68 9.57
C GLY A 57 17.54 -9.51 10.20
N GLU A 58 16.89 -8.38 10.41
CA GLU A 58 17.52 -7.20 11.02
C GLU A 58 17.83 -7.44 12.49
N THR A 59 16.95 -8.12 13.21
CA THR A 59 17.19 -8.52 14.61
C THR A 59 18.38 -9.47 14.70
N GLN A 60 18.48 -10.43 13.77
CA GLN A 60 19.62 -11.34 13.70
C GLN A 60 20.92 -10.61 13.32
N ARG A 61 20.87 -9.63 12.42
CA ARG A 61 22.00 -8.76 12.08
C ARG A 61 22.54 -8.05 13.31
N LEU A 62 21.67 -7.40 14.09
CA LEU A 62 22.05 -6.70 15.32
C LEU A 62 22.65 -7.63 16.37
N GLN A 63 22.14 -8.87 16.49
CA GLN A 63 22.71 -9.87 17.40
C GLN A 63 24.12 -10.29 16.97
N LEU A 64 24.33 -10.54 15.67
CA LEU A 64 25.65 -10.89 15.13
C LEU A 64 26.64 -9.72 15.23
N GLU A 65 26.19 -8.48 14.97
CA GLU A 65 26.99 -7.27 15.18
C GLU A 65 27.44 -7.13 16.64
N SER A 66 26.52 -7.33 17.58
CA SER A 66 26.83 -7.28 19.01
C SER A 66 27.79 -8.39 19.45
N GLN A 67 27.74 -9.58 18.83
CA GLN A 67 28.62 -10.70 19.14
C GLN A 67 30.02 -10.53 18.53
N ALA A 68 30.10 -9.91 17.35
CA ALA A 68 31.34 -9.68 16.64
C ALA A 68 32.03 -8.35 17.01
N GLU A 69 31.37 -7.47 17.78
CA GLU A 69 31.80 -6.09 18.08
C GLU A 69 32.07 -5.25 16.81
N ILE A 70 31.38 -5.58 15.72
CA ILE A 70 31.49 -4.89 14.43
C ILE A 70 30.22 -4.07 14.22
N THR A 71 30.35 -2.84 13.73
CA THR A 71 29.22 -1.96 13.40
C THR A 71 29.24 -1.58 11.92
N ALA A 72 28.07 -1.58 11.27
CA ALA A 72 27.92 -0.97 9.94
C ALA A 72 28.41 0.50 9.96
N PRO A 73 29.20 0.98 8.98
CA PRO A 73 29.25 0.56 7.57
C PRO A 73 30.29 -0.50 7.20
N TYR A 74 30.79 -1.29 8.16
CA TYR A 74 31.71 -2.41 7.90
C TYR A 74 32.99 -2.00 7.15
N GLU A 75 33.64 -0.92 7.60
CA GLU A 75 34.81 -0.32 6.93
C GLU A 75 35.98 -1.30 6.70
N GLY A 76 36.05 -2.38 7.49
CA GLY A 76 37.05 -3.43 7.35
C GLY A 76 36.80 -4.46 6.24
N ASN A 77 35.62 -4.48 5.60
CA ASN A 77 35.31 -5.43 4.54
C ASN A 77 34.49 -4.77 3.42
N THR A 78 35.14 -4.59 2.27
CA THR A 78 34.57 -3.94 1.08
C THR A 78 33.35 -4.67 0.51
N GLU A 79 33.27 -6.00 0.65
CA GLU A 79 32.12 -6.77 0.16
C GLU A 79 30.87 -6.52 1.02
N LEU A 80 31.03 -6.57 2.34
CA LEU A 80 29.96 -6.26 3.30
C LEU A 80 29.47 -4.82 3.15
N ALA A 81 30.38 -3.87 3.00
CA ALA A 81 30.05 -2.46 2.78
C ALA A 81 29.25 -2.25 1.48
N SER A 82 29.61 -2.93 0.40
CA SER A 82 28.90 -2.87 -0.89
C SER A 82 27.46 -3.38 -0.78
N VAL A 83 27.26 -4.55 -0.17
CA VAL A 83 25.91 -5.12 0.03
C VAL A 83 25.07 -4.24 0.94
N TRP A 84 25.67 -3.67 1.99
CA TRP A 84 24.99 -2.74 2.89
C TRP A 84 24.54 -1.46 2.18
N GLU A 85 25.36 -0.89 1.31
CA GLU A 85 24.94 0.26 0.50
C GLU A 85 23.79 -0.09 -0.44
N ALA A 86 23.84 -1.25 -1.10
CA ALA A 86 22.75 -1.71 -1.95
C ALA A 86 21.44 -1.86 -1.16
N ILE A 87 21.49 -2.40 0.06
CA ILE A 87 20.34 -2.49 0.98
C ILE A 87 19.81 -1.11 1.35
N LYS A 88 20.67 -0.15 1.69
CA LYS A 88 20.24 1.23 2.04
C LYS A 88 19.57 1.94 0.89
N VAL A 89 20.14 1.86 -0.32
CA VAL A 89 19.56 2.43 -1.53
C VAL A 89 18.19 1.82 -1.80
N LEU A 90 18.09 0.49 -1.73
CA LEU A 90 16.83 -0.21 -2.01
C LEU A 90 15.76 0.11 -0.96
N THR A 91 16.12 0.16 0.32
CA THR A 91 15.21 0.54 1.42
C THR A 91 14.69 1.96 1.25
N THR A 92 15.53 2.89 0.82
CA THR A 92 15.13 4.28 0.54
C THR A 92 14.10 4.33 -0.60
N SER A 93 14.34 3.59 -1.69
CA SER A 93 13.40 3.47 -2.80
C SER A 93 12.07 2.83 -2.38
N LEU A 94 12.11 1.77 -1.55
CA LEU A 94 10.91 1.13 -1.01
C LEU A 94 10.10 2.09 -0.13
N LYS A 95 10.76 2.92 0.68
CA LYS A 95 10.08 3.92 1.50
C LYS A 95 9.30 4.91 0.64
N GLU A 96 9.88 5.37 -0.47
CA GLU A 96 9.21 6.26 -1.42
C GLU A 96 8.02 5.57 -2.11
N LEU A 97 8.19 4.32 -2.56
CA LEU A 97 7.10 3.53 -3.14
C LEU A 97 5.96 3.31 -2.12
N ASN A 98 6.28 3.06 -0.86
CA ASN A 98 5.26 2.87 0.18
C ASN A 98 4.47 4.15 0.41
N TYR A 99 5.16 5.30 0.41
CA TYR A 99 4.54 6.59 0.53
C TYR A 99 3.57 6.87 -0.63
N ARG A 100 3.98 6.56 -1.86
CA ARG A 100 3.11 6.69 -3.05
C ARG A 100 1.87 5.78 -2.96
N ASN A 101 2.06 4.50 -2.61
CA ASN A 101 0.95 3.56 -2.44
C ASN A 101 -0.02 4.04 -1.34
N HIS A 102 0.51 4.59 -0.25
CA HIS A 102 -0.30 5.19 0.81
C HIS A 102 -1.12 6.38 0.31
N GLN A 103 -0.52 7.29 -0.46
CA GLN A 103 -1.24 8.43 -1.04
C GLN A 103 -2.38 7.98 -1.96
N MET A 104 -2.16 6.98 -2.82
CA MET A 104 -3.21 6.43 -3.68
C MET A 104 -4.36 5.81 -2.87
N LEU A 105 -4.04 5.08 -1.80
CA LEU A 105 -5.05 4.51 -0.91
C LEU A 105 -5.90 5.60 -0.23
N GLN A 106 -5.28 6.69 0.23
CA GLN A 106 -6.02 7.82 0.82
C GLN A 106 -6.99 8.44 -0.18
N LEU A 107 -6.56 8.64 -1.44
CA LEU A 107 -7.43 9.17 -2.50
C LEU A 107 -8.61 8.24 -2.79
N HIS A 108 -8.39 6.92 -2.81
CA HIS A 108 -9.48 5.95 -2.97
C HIS A 108 -10.48 6.00 -1.81
N ILE A 109 -9.99 6.10 -0.57
CA ILE A 109 -10.84 6.23 0.62
C ILE A 109 -11.68 7.51 0.55
N GLU A 110 -11.05 8.64 0.19
CA GLU A 110 -11.72 9.93 0.07
C GLU A 110 -12.81 9.89 -1.01
N LEU A 111 -12.48 9.41 -2.21
CA LEU A 111 -13.44 9.30 -3.32
C LEU A 111 -14.60 8.36 -2.99
N ASN A 112 -14.32 7.24 -2.31
CA ASN A 112 -15.37 6.32 -1.86
C ASN A 112 -16.27 6.98 -0.80
N ALA A 113 -15.72 7.75 0.13
CA ALA A 113 -16.50 8.50 1.11
C ALA A 113 -17.40 9.56 0.43
N GLN A 114 -16.87 10.30 -0.54
CA GLN A 114 -17.64 11.27 -1.33
C GLN A 114 -18.77 10.59 -2.11
N ARG A 115 -18.51 9.46 -2.77
CA ARG A 115 -19.52 8.65 -3.48
C ARG A 115 -20.62 8.15 -2.54
N LEU A 116 -20.25 7.63 -1.37
CA LEU A 116 -21.22 7.19 -0.36
C LEU A 116 -22.07 8.35 0.14
N ASN A 117 -21.48 9.53 0.37
CA ASN A 117 -22.21 10.73 0.78
C ASN A 117 -23.17 11.22 -0.31
N PHE A 118 -22.76 11.18 -1.57
CA PHE A 118 -23.62 11.49 -2.71
C PHE A 118 -24.80 10.52 -2.79
N VAL A 119 -24.54 9.21 -2.74
CA VAL A 119 -25.61 8.19 -2.76
C VAL A 119 -26.56 8.37 -1.58
N LYS A 120 -26.06 8.59 -0.36
CA LYS A 120 -26.93 8.85 0.82
C LYS A 120 -27.80 10.09 0.65
N LYS A 121 -27.24 11.18 0.10
CA LYS A 121 -27.98 12.43 -0.13
C LYS A 121 -29.09 12.28 -1.16
N HIS A 122 -28.89 11.46 -2.19
CA HIS A 122 -29.85 11.25 -3.28
C HIS A 122 -30.82 10.07 -3.04
N ASN A 123 -30.42 9.05 -2.29
CA ASN A 123 -31.29 7.93 -1.91
C ASN A 123 -32.42 8.35 -0.93
N ASN A 124 -32.26 9.50 -0.27
CA ASN A 124 -33.28 10.09 0.59
C ASN A 124 -34.24 11.03 -0.17
N GLN A 125 -34.13 11.16 -1.50
CA GLN A 125 -35.21 11.75 -2.30
C GLN A 125 -36.37 10.75 -2.41
N SER A 126 -37.10 10.61 -1.31
CA SER A 126 -38.42 10.01 -1.31
C SER A 126 -39.32 10.91 -2.14
N THR A 127 -39.49 10.62 -3.42
CA THR A 127 -40.43 11.33 -4.32
C THR A 127 -41.89 11.12 -3.88
N TYR A 128 -42.11 10.16 -2.98
CA TYR A 128 -43.39 9.79 -2.40
C TYR A 128 -43.30 9.80 -0.87
N GLY A 129 -44.29 10.37 -0.19
CA GLY A 129 -44.40 10.27 1.27
C GLY A 129 -44.75 8.87 1.74
N ALA A 130 -44.75 8.64 3.06
CA ALA A 130 -45.21 7.37 3.66
C ALA A 130 -46.70 7.05 3.39
N ASP A 131 -47.43 8.01 2.82
CA ASP A 131 -48.81 7.93 2.33
C ASP A 131 -48.91 7.57 0.83
N GLY A 132 -47.80 7.44 0.12
CA GLY A 132 -47.76 7.07 -1.30
C GLY A 132 -48.16 8.18 -2.27
N LEU A 133 -48.26 9.43 -1.81
CA LEU A 133 -48.61 10.56 -2.68
C LEU A 133 -47.36 11.20 -3.28
N GLU A 134 -47.40 11.43 -4.61
CA GLU A 134 -46.34 12.15 -5.31
C GLU A 134 -46.34 13.60 -4.83
N SER A 135 -45.18 14.11 -4.42
CA SER A 135 -44.98 15.55 -4.21
C SER A 135 -45.17 16.26 -5.56
N LYS A 136 -46.41 16.62 -5.90
CA LYS A 136 -46.75 17.42 -7.08
C LYS A 136 -46.03 18.77 -6.99
N ARG A 137 -44.86 18.88 -7.63
CA ARG A 137 -44.34 20.18 -8.06
C ARG A 137 -45.28 20.70 -9.16
N PRO A 138 -45.83 21.92 -9.06
CA PRO A 138 -46.76 22.44 -10.05
C PRO A 138 -45.94 22.87 -11.27
N VAL A 139 -45.73 21.97 -12.21
CA VAL A 139 -45.12 22.28 -13.51
C VAL A 139 -46.21 22.23 -14.58
N LEU A 140 -46.79 23.41 -14.79
CA LEU A 140 -47.05 24.04 -16.10
C LEU A 140 -47.70 23.19 -17.21
N GLY A 141 -48.86 23.64 -17.69
CA GLY A 141 -49.27 23.31 -19.06
C GLY A 141 -50.75 23.43 -19.37
N LYS A 142 -51.23 24.65 -19.58
CA LYS A 142 -52.45 24.89 -20.37
C LYS A 142 -52.26 24.25 -21.77
N LYS A 143 -53.10 23.30 -22.14
CA LYS A 143 -53.39 22.91 -23.54
C LYS A 143 -54.91 23.05 -23.68
N ILE A 144 -55.46 24.12 -24.27
CA ILE A 144 -55.50 24.50 -25.70
C ILE A 144 -56.18 23.42 -26.57
N SER A 145 -57.41 23.77 -27.00
CA SER A 145 -58.16 23.42 -28.23
C SER A 145 -58.69 21.98 -28.38
N ILE A 146 -59.87 21.70 -28.98
CA ILE A 146 -60.77 22.38 -29.93
C ILE A 146 -62.22 22.12 -29.50
#